data_AF-A0A317JDG0-F1
#
_entry.id   AF-A0A317JDG0-F1
#
_cell.length_a   1.000
_cell.length_b   1.000
_cell.length_c   1.000
_cell.angle_alpha   90.00
_cell.angle_beta   90.00
_cell.angle_gamma   90.00
#
_symmetry.space_group_name_H-M   'P 1'
#
loop_
_entity.id
_entity.type
_entity.pdbx_description
1 polymer ?
#
loop_
_entity_poly.entity_id
_entity_poly.type
_entity_poly.pdbx_seq_one_letter_code
_entity_poly.pdbx_strand_id
1 'polypeptide(L)' 'MVLFKKLEEKYPLAQRRIVICDNAAYYRSKIVADHLKTSRTEIKNSCLFLPPYSPNLHLIECLWRFMNKKVRNHRY' A
#
# COMPACT_ATOMS: atom_id res chain seq x y z
N MET A 1 6.01 -1.48 -11.41
CA MET A 1 7.01 -2.20 -10.58
C MET A 1 8.02 -1.29 -9.88
N VAL A 2 8.27 -0.06 -10.37
CA VAL A 2 9.22 0.91 -9.76
C VAL A 2 9.01 1.15 -8.26
N LEU A 3 7.75 1.14 -7.79
CA LEU A 3 7.42 1.33 -6.38
C LEU A 3 8.05 0.27 -5.46
N PHE A 4 7.93 -1.01 -5.80
CA PHE A 4 8.45 -2.10 -4.98
C PHE A 4 9.98 -2.09 -4.96
N LYS A 5 10.63 -1.84 -6.10
CA LYS A 5 12.08 -1.70 -6.17
C LYS A 5 12.61 -0.57 -5.29
N LYS A 6 11.95 0.60 -5.31
CA LYS A 6 12.28 1.72 -4.42
C LYS A 6 12.08 1.40 -2.94
N LEU A 7 11.05 0.62 -2.61
CA LEU A 7 10.83 0.09 -1.26
C LEU A 7 11.94 -0.87 -0.83
N GLU A 8 12.45 -1.67 -1.78
CA GLU A 8 13.57 -2.57 -1.56
C GLU A 8 14.87 -1.81 -1.24
N GLU A 9 15.17 -0.79 -2.05
CA GLU A 9 16.33 0.09 -1.91
C GLU A 9 16.27 0.92 -0.62
N LYS A 10 15.08 1.36 -0.20
CA LYS A 10 14.92 2.21 0.98
C LYS A 10 15.06 1.46 2.31
N TYR A 11 14.71 0.17 2.33
CA TYR A 11 14.73 -0.66 3.54
C TYR A 11 15.50 -1.97 3.32
N PRO A 12 16.80 -1.93 2.99
CA PRO A 12 17.56 -3.11 2.59
C PRO A 12 17.73 -4.14 3.71
N LEU A 13 17.70 -3.71 4.97
CA LEU A 13 17.91 -4.54 6.17
C LEU A 13 16.60 -5.06 6.81
N ALA A 14 15.43 -4.69 6.26
CA ALA A 14 14.16 -5.09 6.84
C ALA A 14 13.87 -6.58 6.56
N GLN A 15 13.95 -7.41 7.60
CA GLN A 15 13.61 -8.84 7.52
C GLN A 15 12.18 -9.08 7.02
N ARG A 16 11.25 -8.16 7.28
CA ARG A 16 9.87 -8.24 6.81
C ARG A 16 9.30 -6.88 6.47
N ARG A 17 8.78 -6.74 5.25
CA ARG A 17 8.05 -5.56 4.77
C ARG A 17 6.57 -5.92 4.60
N ILE A 18 5.70 -5.17 5.26
CA ILE A 18 4.24 -5.32 5.14
C ILE A 18 3.73 -4.10 4.38
N VAL A 19 3.12 -4.32 3.23
CA VAL A 19 2.48 -3.27 2.45
C VAL A 19 0.97 -3.46 2.58
N ILE A 20 0.31 -2.46 3.14
CA ILE A 20 -1.14 -2.42 3.23
C ILE A 20 -1.64 -1.69 1.99
N CYS A 21 -2.32 -2.42 1.11
CA CYS A 21 -2.85 -1.88 -0.13
C CYS A 21 -4.36 -1.70 -0.02
N ASP A 22 -4.88 -0.72 -0.75
CA ASP A 22 -6.31 -0.58 -0.94
C ASP A 22 -6.87 -1.71 -1.82
N ASN A 23 -8.20 -1.81 -1.87
CA ASN A 23 -8.89 -2.87 -2.59
C ASN A 23 -8.89 -2.68 -4.13
N ALA A 24 -8.07 -1.78 -4.69
CA ALA A 24 -7.97 -1.53 -6.12
C ALA A 24 -7.62 -2.78 -6.93
N ALA A 25 -8.28 -2.90 -8.07
CA ALA A 25 -8.09 -4.00 -9.02
C ALA A 25 -6.64 -4.12 -9.52
N TYR A 26 -5.88 -3.02 -9.53
CA TYR A 26 -4.47 -3.00 -9.93
C TYR A 26 -3.61 -3.99 -9.13
N TYR A 27 -3.82 -4.06 -7.81
CA TYR A 27 -3.06 -4.96 -6.92
C TYR A 27 -3.50 -6.42 -7.02
N ARG A 28 -4.69 -6.70 -7.57
CA ARG A 28 -5.17 -8.06 -7.87
C ARG A 28 -4.68 -8.61 -9.20
N SER A 29 -3.99 -7.80 -10.01
CA SER A 29 -3.49 -8.25 -11.31
C SER A 29 -2.47 -9.39 -11.16
N LYS A 30 -2.53 -10.38 -12.06
CA LYS A 30 -1.62 -11.53 -12.05
C LYS A 30 -0.14 -11.10 -12.13
N ILE A 31 0.13 -10.02 -12.86
CA ILE A 31 1.47 -9.46 -13.04
C ILE A 31 2.05 -8.97 -11.71
N VAL A 32 1.24 -8.27 -10.90
CA VAL A 32 1.68 -7.79 -9.58
C VAL A 32 1.84 -8.96 -8.62
N ALA A 33 0.91 -9.91 -8.62
CA ALA A 33 0.99 -11.12 -7.79
C ALA A 33 2.23 -11.99 -8.13
N ASP A 34 2.57 -12.13 -9.41
CA ASP A 34 3.74 -12.88 -9.87
C ASP A 34 5.05 -12.18 -9.49
N HIS A 35 5.12 -10.86 -9.68
CA HIS A 35 6.27 -10.07 -9.28
C HIS A 35 6.54 -10.11 -7.77
N LEU A 36 5.47 -10.14 -6.96
CA LEU A 36 5.56 -10.28 -5.50
C LEU A 36 6.04 -11.67 -5.05
N LYS A 37 5.84 -12.73 -5.87
CA LYS A 37 6.36 -14.08 -5.60
C LYS A 37 7.83 -14.24 -5.97
N THR A 38 8.26 -13.59 -7.06
CA THR A 38 9.61 -13.74 -7.63
C THR A 38 10.65 -12.86 -6.94
N SER A 39 10.21 -11.80 -6.24
CA SER A 39 11.13 -10.89 -5.55
C SER A 39 11.81 -11.60 -4.37
N ARG A 40 13.13 -11.73 -4.50
CA ARG A 40 14.04 -12.72 -3.91
C ARG A 40 14.34 -12.58 -2.41
N THR A 41 13.43 -12.03 -1.62
CA THR A 41 13.56 -12.01 -0.16
C THR A 41 12.32 -12.64 0.44
N GLU A 42 12.50 -13.42 1.51
CA GLU A 42 11.50 -14.16 2.33
C GLU A 42 10.38 -13.31 2.93
N ILE A 43 10.07 -12.20 2.30
CA ILE A 43 9.01 -11.32 2.66
C ILE A 43 7.78 -11.92 1.99
N LYS A 44 6.97 -12.57 2.82
CA LYS A 44 5.55 -12.30 2.90
C LYS A 44 5.32 -10.79 2.70
N ASN A 45 5.40 -10.31 1.45
CA ASN A 45 4.81 -9.07 1.00
C ASN A 45 3.34 -9.42 0.92
N SER A 46 2.76 -9.69 2.10
CA SER A 46 1.34 -9.87 2.26
C SER A 46 0.78 -8.48 1.98
N CYS A 47 0.46 -8.22 0.71
CA CYS A 47 -0.49 -7.17 0.37
C CYS A 47 -1.73 -7.53 1.17
N LEU A 48 -1.85 -6.88 2.34
CA LEU A 48 -2.91 -7.18 3.26
C LEU A 48 -4.11 -6.40 2.73
N PHE A 49 -5.01 -7.10 2.05
CA PHE A 49 -6.26 -6.50 1.62
C PHE A 49 -7.14 -6.37 2.86
N LEU A 50 -7.58 -5.14 3.12
CA LEU A 50 -8.53 -4.89 4.19
C LEU A 50 -9.89 -5.50 3.85
N PRO A 51 -10.70 -5.89 4.86
CA PRO A 51 -12.08 -6.25 4.63
C PRO A 51 -12.82 -5.08 3.95
N PRO A 52 -13.73 -5.37 3.01
CA PRO A 52 -14.50 -4.34 2.32
C PRO A 52 -15.25 -3.48 3.35
N TYR A 53 -15.32 -2.17 3.12
CA TYR A 53 -15.99 -1.20 3.99
C TYR A 53 -15.42 -1.11 5.42
N SER A 54 -14.09 -1.17 5.58
CA SER A 54 -13.39 -0.89 6.84
C SER A 54 -12.77 0.51 6.87
N PRO A 55 -13.56 1.60 6.91
CA PRO A 55 -13.08 2.98 6.74
C PRO A 55 -12.09 3.42 7.82
N ASN A 56 -12.12 2.78 9.00
CA ASN A 56 -11.22 3.12 10.10
C ASN A 56 -9.82 2.48 9.98
N LEU A 57 -9.71 1.34 9.29
CA LEU A 57 -8.43 0.66 9.09
C LEU A 57 -7.72 1.14 7.81
N HIS A 58 -8.44 1.78 6.89
CA HIS A 58 -7.88 2.25 5.63
C HIS A 58 -7.13 3.58 5.84
N LEU A 59 -5.83 3.48 6.15
CA LEU A 59 -4.97 4.63 6.44
C LEU A 59 -5.02 5.71 5.34
N ILE A 60 -5.11 5.32 4.07
CA ILE A 60 -5.21 6.25 2.94
C ILE A 60 -6.57 6.97 2.89
N GLU A 61 -7.69 6.33 3.26
CA GLU A 61 -8.98 7.03 3.42
C GLU A 61 -8.92 8.04 4.56
N CYS A 62 -8.28 7.67 5.68
CA CYS A 62 -8.10 8.57 6.81
C CYS A 62 -7.29 9.81 6.42
N LEU A 63 -6.19 9.61 5.66
CA LEU A 63 -5.39 10.69 5.12
C LEU A 63 -6.21 11.54 4.14
N TRP A 64 -6.94 10.92 3.22
CA TRP A 64 -7.76 11.63 2.25
C TRP A 64 -8.85 12.47 2.92
N ARG A 65 -9.52 11.94 3.95
CA ARG A 65 -10.47 12.70 4.78
C ARG A 65 -9.81 13.89 5.47
N PHE A 66 -8.60 13.71 6.02
CA PHE A 66 -7.84 14.80 6.63
C PHE A 66 -7.46 15.88 5.62
N MET A 67 -6.94 15.47 4.46
CA MET A 67 -6.58 16.38 3.36
C MET A 67 -7.81 17.12 2.83
N ASN A 68 -8.92 16.44 2.57
CA ASN A 68 -10.17 17.04 2.13
C ASN A 68 -10.68 18.10 3.13
N LYS A 69 -10.58 17.83 4.43
CA LYS A 69 -10.93 18.83 5.46
C LYS A 69 -10.00 20.04 5.38
N LYS A 70 -8.69 19.84 5.18
CA LYS A 70 -7.71 20.93 5.06
C LYS A 70 -7.88 21.74 3.77
N VAL A 71 -8.21 21.11 2.65
CA VAL A 71 -8.42 21.78 1.36
C VAL A 71 -9.76 22.52 1.35
N ARG A 72 -10.84 21.90 1.82
CA ARG A 72 -12.17 22.53 1.85
C ARG A 72 -12.27 23.65 2.88
N ASN A 73 -11.57 23.54 4.01
CA ASN A 73 -11.53 24.57 5.05
C ASN A 73 -10.34 25.52 4.88
N HIS A 74 -9.64 25.51 3.75
CA HIS A 74 -8.73 26.60 3.41
C HIS A 74 -9.57 27.86 3.21
N ARG A 75 -9.67 28.66 4.27
CA ARG A 75 -10.09 30.05 4.19
C ARG A 75 -8.93 30.81 3.55
N TYR A 76 -8.97 30.90 2.23
CA TYR A 76 -8.48 32.11 1.56
C TYR A 76 -9.57 33.17 1.67
#